data_AF-A0A1W9QQ37-F1
#
_entry.id   AF-A0A1W9QQ37-F1
#
_cell.length_a   1.000
_cell.length_b   1.000
_cell.length_c   1.000
_cell.angle_alpha   90.00
_cell.angle_beta   90.00
_cell.angle_gamma   90.00
#
_symmetry.space_group_name_H-M   'P 1'
#
loop_
_entity.id
_entity.type
_entity.pdbx_description
1 polymer ?
#
loop_
_entity_poly.entity_id
_entity_poly.type
_entity_poly.pdbx_seq_one_letter_code
_entity_poly.pdbx_strand_id
1 'polypeptide(L)'
;MQKTIKKNLMAKLFLLMFAGIIAIGFSGCTSKKKLAVQQAAAERLEMIEKAKQDLLMAINDQGSMSISDKEDIVSEIKGMNLEDPEVDELIVKAEKLIADQRSNEQRIRAEQQRQEQERLDQENKYEKIEGYFDAVANDKLMGMANTRINEALKFFASPDVPALIIIHIQGNQKDYDRPTTIKKYLEYLKDQGKNMNEIYNVVFDKNGKITEIELIKK
;
A
#
# COMPACT_ATOMS: atom_id res chain seq x y z
N MET A 1 -49.72 -37.48 -4.91
CA MET A 1 -48.77 -36.36 -4.76
C MET A 1 -49.46 -35.08 -5.17
N GLN A 2 -49.74 -34.21 -4.19
CA GLN A 2 -50.45 -32.94 -4.35
C GLN A 2 -49.46 -31.77 -4.51
N LYS A 3 -49.98 -30.67 -5.10
CA LYS A 3 -49.58 -29.26 -5.00
C LYS A 3 -48.68 -28.69 -6.10
N THR A 4 -49.31 -28.20 -7.17
CA THR A 4 -48.71 -27.17 -8.05
C THR A 4 -49.73 -26.33 -8.84
N ILE A 5 -50.83 -25.84 -8.23
CA ILE A 5 -51.77 -24.93 -8.96
C ILE A 5 -52.37 -23.83 -8.06
N LYS A 6 -51.58 -23.15 -7.20
CA LYS A 6 -52.05 -21.99 -6.42
C LYS A 6 -50.98 -20.91 -6.21
N LYS A 7 -50.39 -20.36 -7.28
CA LYS A 7 -49.49 -19.18 -7.17
C LYS A 7 -49.86 -17.96 -8.03
N ASN A 8 -50.82 -18.05 -8.95
CA ASN A 8 -51.14 -16.94 -9.88
C ASN A 8 -52.50 -16.27 -9.65
N LEU A 9 -53.21 -16.56 -8.54
CA LEU A 9 -54.51 -15.94 -8.24
C LEU A 9 -54.42 -14.76 -7.24
N MET A 10 -53.34 -14.68 -6.45
CA MET A 10 -53.10 -13.58 -5.51
C MET A 10 -52.51 -12.31 -6.18
N ALA A 11 -51.97 -12.43 -7.39
CA ALA A 11 -51.35 -11.32 -8.13
C ALA A 11 -52.34 -10.43 -8.90
N LYS A 12 -53.64 -10.74 -8.88
CA LYS A 12 -54.68 -9.93 -9.57
C LYS A 12 -55.69 -9.26 -8.64
N LEU A 13 -55.57 -9.44 -7.33
CA LEU A 13 -56.49 -8.84 -6.34
C LEU A 13 -55.93 -7.58 -5.65
N PHE A 14 -54.66 -7.22 -5.88
CA PHE A 14 -54.05 -5.99 -5.32
C PHE A 14 -53.97 -4.83 -6.34
N LEU A 15 -54.41 -5.03 -7.59
CA LEU A 15 -54.38 -4.01 -8.66
C LEU A 15 -55.76 -3.37 -8.92
N LEU A 16 -56.68 -3.42 -7.94
CA LEU A 16 -58.03 -2.87 -8.08
C LEU A 16 -58.45 -2.14 -6.80
N MET A 17 -57.58 -1.24 -6.34
CA MET A 17 -57.89 -0.24 -5.31
C MET A 17 -57.42 1.15 -5.76
N PHE A 18 -57.66 1.46 -7.04
CA PHE A 18 -57.51 2.80 -7.60
C PHE A 18 -58.56 3.00 -8.70
N ALA A 19 -59.81 3.22 -8.32
CA ALA A 19 -60.80 3.92 -9.13
C ALA A 19 -62.10 4.15 -8.36
N GLY A 20 -62.37 5.41 -8.03
CA GLY A 20 -63.72 5.96 -8.10
C GLY A 20 -64.53 6.07 -6.82
N ILE A 21 -64.36 7.17 -6.08
CA ILE A 21 -65.51 7.96 -5.61
C ILE A 21 -65.25 9.42 -5.96
N ILE A 22 -66.07 9.93 -6.88
CA ILE A 22 -66.15 11.32 -7.29
C ILE A 22 -67.01 12.10 -6.27
N ALA A 23 -66.42 13.21 -5.80
CA ALA A 23 -66.97 14.44 -5.24
C ALA A 23 -68.44 14.52 -4.78
N ILE A 24 -68.64 14.77 -3.47
CA ILE A 24 -69.52 15.83 -2.90
C ILE A 24 -68.92 16.30 -1.55
N GLY A 25 -68.69 17.60 -1.37
CA GLY A 25 -68.50 18.22 -0.04
C GLY A 25 -67.23 19.06 0.17
N PHE A 26 -67.17 20.24 -0.48
CA PHE A 26 -66.27 21.32 -0.05
C PHE A 26 -66.76 21.90 1.28
N SER A 27 -66.00 21.70 2.37
CA SER A 27 -65.78 22.63 3.49
C SER A 27 -65.01 21.91 4.61
N GLY A 28 -63.67 21.88 4.55
CA GLY A 28 -62.86 21.35 5.66
C GLY A 28 -61.39 20.97 5.43
N CYS A 29 -60.81 21.18 4.24
CA CYS A 29 -59.53 20.53 3.84
C CYS A 29 -58.33 21.48 3.61
N THR A 30 -58.30 22.66 4.22
CA THR A 30 -57.14 23.58 4.15
C THR A 30 -56.16 23.38 5.32
N SER A 31 -56.66 22.99 6.50
CA SER A 31 -55.84 22.80 7.71
C SER A 31 -54.95 21.56 7.63
N LYS A 32 -55.47 20.41 7.18
CA LYS A 32 -54.69 19.16 7.06
C LYS A 32 -53.57 19.24 6.00
N LYS A 33 -53.85 19.89 4.86
CA LYS A 33 -52.84 20.13 3.80
C LYS A 33 -51.74 21.08 4.30
N LYS A 34 -52.11 22.12 5.04
CA LYS A 34 -51.15 23.04 5.68
C LYS A 34 -50.30 22.35 6.74
N LEU A 35 -50.90 21.46 7.54
CA LEU A 35 -50.19 20.65 8.54
C LEU A 35 -49.16 19.71 7.90
N ALA A 36 -49.54 19.00 6.83
CA ALA A 36 -48.65 18.09 6.12
C ALA A 36 -47.46 18.82 5.45
N VAL A 37 -47.70 20.01 4.89
CA VAL A 37 -46.61 20.86 4.33
C VAL A 37 -45.68 21.38 5.42
N GLN A 38 -46.21 21.76 6.59
CA GLN A 38 -45.40 22.19 7.74
C GLN A 38 -44.57 21.04 8.32
N GLN A 39 -45.13 19.83 8.41
CA GLN A 39 -44.41 18.64 8.87
C GLN A 39 -43.28 18.26 7.90
N ALA A 40 -43.56 18.20 6.60
CA ALA A 40 -42.53 17.92 5.60
C ALA A 40 -41.39 18.97 5.58
N ALA A 41 -41.72 20.25 5.83
CA ALA A 41 -40.71 21.30 5.96
C ALA A 41 -39.86 21.13 7.24
N ALA A 42 -40.47 20.72 8.36
CA ALA A 42 -39.76 20.46 9.60
C ALA A 42 -38.84 19.23 9.49
N GLU A 43 -39.32 18.14 8.89
CA GLU A 43 -38.52 16.94 8.62
C GLU A 43 -37.34 17.26 7.69
N ARG A 44 -37.55 18.09 6.67
CA ARG A 44 -36.45 18.54 5.79
C ARG A 44 -35.40 19.37 6.53
N LEU A 45 -35.83 20.28 7.41
CA LEU A 45 -34.91 21.05 8.24
C LEU A 45 -34.10 20.16 9.18
N GLU A 46 -34.72 19.15 9.79
CA GLU A 46 -34.02 18.19 10.64
C GLU A 46 -32.97 17.39 9.85
N MET A 47 -33.31 16.95 8.63
CA MET A 47 -32.34 16.28 7.73
C MET A 47 -31.17 17.19 7.35
N ILE A 48 -31.43 18.48 7.07
CA ILE A 48 -30.39 19.47 6.77
C ILE A 48 -29.46 19.67 7.98
N GLU A 49 -30.00 19.87 9.17
CA GLU A 49 -29.18 20.08 10.37
C GLU A 49 -28.37 18.83 10.74
N LYS A 50 -28.95 17.64 10.60
CA LYS A 50 -28.22 16.39 10.78
C LYS A 50 -27.08 16.27 9.76
N ALA A 51 -27.34 16.54 8.48
CA ALA A 51 -26.32 16.51 7.44
C ALA A 51 -25.16 17.49 7.73
N LYS A 52 -25.46 18.71 8.20
CA LYS A 52 -24.42 19.66 8.61
C LYS A 52 -23.59 19.13 9.77
N GLN A 53 -24.22 18.54 10.79
CA GLN A 53 -23.51 17.97 11.94
C GLN A 53 -22.57 16.83 11.52
N ASP A 54 -23.05 15.91 10.68
CA ASP A 54 -22.27 14.77 10.21
C ASP A 54 -21.07 15.25 9.34
N LEU A 55 -21.27 16.23 8.45
CA LEU A 55 -20.18 16.83 7.67
C LEU A 55 -19.17 17.56 8.56
N LEU A 56 -19.63 18.32 9.55
CA LEU A 56 -18.75 19.00 10.51
C LEU A 56 -17.96 18.01 11.35
N MET A 57 -18.52 16.86 11.68
CA MET A 57 -17.80 15.77 12.34
C MET A 57 -16.66 15.26 11.45
N ALA A 58 -16.93 14.98 10.18
CA ALA A 58 -15.91 14.53 9.23
C ALA A 58 -14.81 15.58 8.97
N ILE A 59 -15.18 16.87 8.91
CA ILE A 59 -14.26 17.99 8.65
C ILE A 59 -13.38 18.29 9.86
N ASN A 60 -13.97 18.32 11.06
CA ASN A 60 -13.26 18.71 12.29
C ASN A 60 -12.65 17.52 13.02
N ASP A 61 -12.80 16.31 12.47
CA ASP A 61 -12.17 15.11 13.01
C ASP A 61 -10.64 15.26 13.07
N GLN A 62 -10.09 15.01 14.26
CA GLN A 62 -8.67 15.07 14.56
C GLN A 62 -7.95 13.72 14.33
N GLY A 63 -8.48 12.88 13.44
CA GLY A 63 -7.91 11.58 13.10
C GLY A 63 -8.54 10.40 13.84
N SER A 64 -9.73 10.57 14.42
CA SER A 64 -10.49 9.46 15.02
C SER A 64 -11.29 8.67 13.99
N MET A 65 -11.68 9.30 12.89
CA MET A 65 -12.40 8.65 11.79
C MET A 65 -11.44 8.24 10.68
N SER A 66 -11.70 7.09 10.06
CA SER A 66 -10.97 6.68 8.87
C SER A 66 -11.36 7.54 7.65
N ILE A 67 -10.48 7.61 6.65
CA ILE A 67 -10.80 8.28 5.37
C ILE A 67 -12.04 7.65 4.72
N SER A 68 -12.21 6.33 4.84
CA SER A 68 -13.38 5.61 4.31
C SER A 68 -14.67 6.07 4.99
N ASP A 69 -14.68 6.18 6.31
CA ASP A 69 -15.89 6.60 7.05
C ASP A 69 -16.30 8.04 6.67
N LYS A 70 -15.31 8.91 6.44
CA LYS A 70 -15.55 10.29 5.97
C LYS A 70 -16.15 10.30 4.57
N GLU A 71 -15.67 9.43 3.68
CA GLU A 71 -16.20 9.28 2.32
C GLU A 71 -17.65 8.76 2.32
N ASP A 72 -17.96 7.80 3.19
CA ASP A 72 -19.30 7.25 3.33
C ASP A 72 -20.30 8.31 3.79
N ILE A 73 -19.94 9.13 4.80
CA ILE A 73 -20.76 10.27 5.27
C ILE A 73 -21.04 11.26 4.15
N VAL A 74 -19.99 11.67 3.42
CA VAL A 74 -20.15 12.64 2.32
C VAL A 74 -21.02 12.04 1.20
N SER A 75 -20.82 10.77 0.86
CA SER A 75 -21.60 10.07 -0.18
C SER A 75 -23.07 9.93 0.21
N GLU A 76 -23.37 9.55 1.45
CA GLU A 76 -24.73 9.42 1.97
C GLU A 76 -25.48 10.75 1.88
N ILE A 77 -24.85 11.84 2.37
CA ILE A 77 -25.45 13.17 2.39
C ILE A 77 -25.66 13.73 0.99
N LYS A 78 -24.70 13.52 0.07
CA LYS A 78 -24.88 13.84 -1.35
C LYS A 78 -26.06 13.09 -1.96
N GLY A 79 -26.25 11.83 -1.57
CA GLY A 79 -27.37 10.99 -2.02
C GLY A 79 -28.74 11.50 -1.56
N MET A 80 -28.80 12.30 -0.48
CA MET A 80 -30.05 12.87 0.04
C MET A 80 -30.60 14.04 -0.79
N ASN A 81 -29.78 14.67 -1.65
CA ASN A 81 -30.15 15.80 -2.51
C ASN A 81 -30.95 16.89 -1.76
N LEU A 82 -30.37 17.41 -0.67
CA LEU A 82 -31.07 18.30 0.25
C LEU A 82 -31.31 19.72 -0.29
N GLU A 83 -30.66 20.11 -1.40
CA GLU A 83 -30.77 21.43 -2.04
C GLU A 83 -30.59 22.58 -1.03
N ASP A 84 -29.56 22.50 -0.20
CA ASP A 84 -29.20 23.50 0.80
C ASP A 84 -27.78 24.03 0.54
N PRO A 85 -27.59 25.35 0.31
CA PRO A 85 -26.30 25.91 -0.05
C PRO A 85 -25.19 25.68 0.99
N GLU A 86 -25.54 25.66 2.29
CA GLU A 86 -24.55 25.48 3.35
C GLU A 86 -24.10 24.01 3.41
N VAL A 87 -25.03 23.06 3.23
CA VAL A 87 -24.69 21.64 3.07
C VAL A 87 -23.78 21.44 1.85
N ASP A 88 -24.07 22.08 0.71
CA ASP A 88 -23.26 21.97 -0.50
C ASP A 88 -21.83 22.51 -0.28
N GLU A 89 -21.67 23.63 0.42
CA GLU A 89 -20.35 24.18 0.79
C GLU A 89 -19.58 23.23 1.73
N LEU A 90 -20.26 22.63 2.71
CA LEU A 90 -19.66 21.66 3.63
C LEU A 90 -19.25 20.38 2.91
N ILE A 91 -20.03 19.90 1.94
CA ILE A 91 -19.66 18.77 1.08
C ILE A 91 -18.35 19.08 0.35
N VAL A 92 -18.26 20.23 -0.33
CA VAL A 92 -17.05 20.62 -1.06
C VAL A 92 -15.84 20.69 -0.15
N LYS A 93 -16.01 21.24 1.07
CA LYS A 93 -14.93 21.32 2.06
C LYS A 93 -14.50 19.93 2.55
N ALA A 94 -15.45 19.04 2.83
CA ALA A 94 -15.18 17.68 3.26
C ALA A 94 -14.47 16.88 2.16
N GLU A 95 -14.94 16.95 0.91
CA GLU A 95 -14.33 16.29 -0.24
C GLU A 95 -12.88 16.74 -0.46
N LYS A 96 -12.62 18.04 -0.38
CA LYS A 96 -11.27 18.58 -0.50
C LYS A 96 -10.34 18.04 0.60
N LEU A 97 -10.80 18.04 1.85
CA LEU A 97 -10.04 17.54 2.99
C LEU A 97 -9.72 16.04 2.83
N ILE A 98 -10.71 15.24 2.42
CA ILE A 98 -10.55 13.81 2.15
C ILE A 98 -9.54 13.58 1.02
N ALA A 99 -9.64 14.34 -0.08
CA ALA A 99 -8.71 14.23 -1.21
C ALA A 99 -7.26 14.55 -0.80
N ASP A 100 -7.06 15.61 0.00
CA ASP A 100 -5.75 15.98 0.52
C ASP A 100 -5.20 14.90 1.48
N GLN A 101 -6.05 14.34 2.35
CA GLN A 101 -5.68 13.24 3.25
C GLN A 101 -5.25 11.99 2.48
N ARG A 102 -6.02 11.58 1.48
CA ARG A 102 -5.75 10.43 0.62
C ARG A 102 -4.45 10.60 -0.17
N SER A 103 -4.21 11.80 -0.72
CA SER A 103 -2.96 12.11 -1.41
C SER A 103 -1.75 12.01 -0.49
N ASN A 104 -1.83 12.57 0.72
CA ASN A 104 -0.76 12.51 1.71
C ASN A 104 -0.49 11.08 2.16
N GLU A 105 -1.53 10.30 2.45
CA GLU A 105 -1.38 8.90 2.82
C GLU A 105 -0.73 8.08 1.69
N GLN A 106 -1.14 8.30 0.44
CA GLN A 106 -0.53 7.64 -0.71
C GLN A 106 0.95 8.00 -0.87
N ARG A 107 1.32 9.27 -0.63
CA ARG A 107 2.73 9.71 -0.66
C ARG A 107 3.55 9.04 0.44
N ILE A 108 3.01 8.97 1.66
CA ILE A 108 3.67 8.31 2.80
C ILE A 108 3.84 6.82 2.52
N ARG A 109 2.78 6.13 2.08
CA ARG A 109 2.83 4.70 1.74
C ARG A 109 3.81 4.42 0.61
N ALA A 110 3.82 5.24 -0.44
CA ALA A 110 4.75 5.09 -1.56
C ALA A 110 6.20 5.33 -1.12
N GLU A 111 6.45 6.30 -0.24
CA GLU A 111 7.77 6.53 0.36
C GLU A 111 8.22 5.36 1.23
N GLN A 112 7.33 4.86 2.11
CA GLN A 112 7.61 3.69 2.93
C GLN A 112 7.91 2.45 2.08
N GLN A 113 7.15 2.23 1.01
CA GLN A 113 7.42 1.14 0.07
C GLN A 113 8.75 1.30 -0.65
N ARG A 114 9.12 2.52 -1.06
CA ARG A 114 10.44 2.78 -1.64
C ARG A 114 11.55 2.49 -0.64
N GLN A 115 11.46 2.99 0.59
CA GLN A 115 12.46 2.77 1.63
C GLN A 115 12.58 1.30 2.01
N GLU A 116 11.45 0.59 2.11
CA GLU A 116 11.43 -0.85 2.37
C GLU A 116 12.09 -1.63 1.23
N GLN A 117 11.72 -1.31 -0.02
CA GLN A 117 12.31 -1.95 -1.19
C GLN A 117 13.81 -1.66 -1.28
N GLU A 118 14.24 -0.42 -1.04
CA GLU A 118 15.64 -0.04 -0.99
C GLU A 118 16.39 -0.81 0.11
N ARG A 119 15.79 -0.97 1.30
CA ARG A 119 16.39 -1.78 2.38
C ARG A 119 16.54 -3.24 1.96
N LEU A 120 15.49 -3.83 1.40
CA LEU A 120 15.52 -5.21 0.91
C LEU A 120 16.51 -5.39 -0.24
N ASP A 121 16.63 -4.42 -1.13
CA ASP A 121 17.60 -4.41 -2.21
C ASP A 121 19.03 -4.30 -1.69
N GLN A 122 19.27 -3.55 -0.60
CA GLN A 122 20.58 -3.52 0.08
C GLN A 122 20.87 -4.84 0.80
N GLU A 123 19.91 -5.38 1.56
CA GLU A 123 20.07 -6.64 2.29
C GLU A 123 20.34 -7.81 1.33
N ASN A 124 19.65 -7.86 0.19
CA ASN A 124 19.78 -8.94 -0.79
C ASN A 124 20.83 -8.66 -1.88
N LYS A 125 21.47 -7.48 -1.86
CA LYS A 125 22.29 -6.96 -2.98
C LYS A 125 23.32 -7.95 -3.48
N TYR A 126 23.95 -8.67 -2.55
CA TYR A 126 25.02 -9.63 -2.82
C TYR A 126 24.80 -11.00 -2.18
N GLU A 127 23.60 -11.29 -1.66
CA GLU A 127 23.28 -12.50 -0.89
C GLU A 127 23.75 -13.78 -1.62
N LYS A 128 23.53 -13.85 -2.93
CA LYS A 128 23.95 -15.00 -3.73
C LYS A 128 25.47 -15.19 -3.74
N ILE A 129 26.25 -14.12 -3.85
CA ILE A 129 27.72 -14.19 -3.90
C ILE A 129 28.27 -14.47 -2.50
N GLU A 130 27.71 -13.82 -1.47
CA GLU A 130 28.02 -14.12 -0.07
C GLU A 130 27.76 -15.58 0.28
N GLY A 131 26.63 -16.13 -0.17
CA GLY A 131 26.32 -17.54 0.02
C GLY A 131 27.39 -18.47 -0.57
N TYR A 132 28.02 -18.10 -1.69
CA TYR A 132 29.17 -18.85 -2.20
C TYR A 132 30.41 -18.67 -1.33
N PHE A 133 30.69 -17.46 -0.82
CA PHE A 133 31.84 -17.20 0.04
C PHE A 133 31.74 -17.99 1.35
N ASP A 134 30.58 -17.95 1.99
CA ASP A 134 30.28 -18.73 3.18
C ASP A 134 30.36 -20.24 2.90
N ALA A 135 29.86 -20.69 1.74
CA ALA A 135 29.91 -22.11 1.40
C ALA A 135 31.33 -22.59 1.08
N VAL A 136 32.19 -21.76 0.47
CA VAL A 136 33.62 -22.05 0.27
C VAL A 136 34.34 -22.13 1.62
N ALA A 137 34.06 -21.19 2.51
CA ALA A 137 34.67 -21.14 3.83
C ALA A 137 34.27 -22.32 4.74
N ASN A 138 33.00 -22.75 4.72
CA ASN A 138 32.49 -23.75 5.66
C ASN A 138 32.62 -25.21 5.18
N ASP A 139 33.13 -25.46 3.96
CA ASP A 139 33.17 -26.81 3.41
C ASP A 139 34.26 -27.67 4.07
N LYS A 140 33.87 -28.84 4.59
CA LYS A 140 34.79 -29.79 5.24
C LYS A 140 35.50 -30.71 4.24
N LEU A 141 35.07 -30.72 2.97
CA LEU A 141 35.62 -31.57 1.92
C LEU A 141 36.34 -30.71 0.87
N MET A 142 37.66 -30.90 0.71
CA MET A 142 38.48 -30.09 -0.21
C MET A 142 37.95 -30.10 -1.65
N GLY A 143 37.42 -31.23 -2.13
CA GLY A 143 36.85 -31.34 -3.48
C GLY A 143 35.56 -30.53 -3.68
N MET A 144 34.74 -30.40 -2.63
CA MET A 144 33.51 -29.61 -2.68
C MET A 144 33.82 -28.12 -2.59
N ALA A 145 34.78 -27.71 -1.75
CA ALA A 145 35.27 -26.34 -1.70
C ALA A 145 35.75 -25.86 -3.08
N ASN A 146 36.58 -26.65 -3.77
CA ASN A 146 37.07 -26.32 -5.11
C ASN A 146 35.94 -26.19 -6.15
N THR A 147 34.90 -27.03 -6.03
CA THR A 147 33.72 -26.92 -6.90
C THR A 147 32.99 -25.60 -6.65
N ARG A 148 32.79 -25.21 -5.38
CA ARG A 148 32.16 -23.94 -5.02
C ARG A 148 32.99 -22.72 -5.45
N ILE A 149 34.32 -22.80 -5.37
CA ILE A 149 35.21 -21.76 -5.91
C ILE A 149 34.94 -21.57 -7.40
N ASN A 150 34.90 -22.66 -8.17
CA ASN A 150 34.64 -22.57 -9.61
C ASN A 150 33.23 -22.02 -9.93
N GLU A 151 32.22 -22.37 -9.13
CA GLU A 151 30.88 -21.79 -9.28
C GLU A 151 30.85 -20.29 -8.94
N ALA A 152 31.53 -19.88 -7.87
CA ALA A 152 31.66 -18.47 -7.48
C ALA A 152 32.38 -17.65 -8.56
N LEU A 153 33.44 -18.21 -9.16
CA LEU A 153 34.20 -17.53 -10.22
C LEU A 153 33.37 -17.24 -11.47
N LYS A 154 32.24 -17.94 -11.71
CA LYS A 154 31.35 -17.65 -12.85
C LYS A 154 30.67 -16.29 -12.75
N PHE A 155 30.60 -15.67 -11.56
CA PHE A 155 30.06 -14.32 -11.40
C PHE A 155 31.06 -13.23 -11.83
N PHE A 156 32.35 -13.56 -11.90
CA PHE A 156 33.42 -12.61 -12.17
C PHE A 156 33.80 -12.61 -13.65
N ALA A 157 34.28 -11.47 -14.15
CA ALA A 157 34.74 -11.31 -15.52
C ALA A 157 35.99 -12.16 -15.81
N SER A 158 36.83 -12.34 -14.79
CA SER A 158 37.95 -13.30 -14.80
C SER A 158 38.34 -13.69 -13.37
N PRO A 159 39.14 -14.75 -13.18
CA PRO A 159 39.69 -15.12 -11.87
C PRO A 159 40.66 -14.08 -11.28
N ASP A 160 41.15 -13.15 -12.10
CA ASP A 160 42.11 -12.11 -11.73
C ASP A 160 41.46 -10.79 -11.31
N VAL A 161 40.12 -10.74 -11.27
CA VAL A 161 39.37 -9.57 -10.81
C VAL A 161 39.86 -9.14 -9.42
N PRO A 162 40.18 -7.84 -9.23
CA PRO A 162 40.64 -7.34 -7.94
C PRO A 162 39.60 -7.55 -6.85
N ALA A 163 40.08 -8.10 -5.73
CA ALA A 163 39.38 -8.15 -4.46
C ALA A 163 40.11 -7.25 -3.47
N LEU A 164 39.44 -6.18 -3.04
CA LEU A 164 40.00 -5.12 -2.21
C LEU A 164 39.40 -5.21 -0.81
N ILE A 165 40.23 -5.42 0.21
CA ILE A 165 39.76 -5.51 1.59
C ILE A 165 39.92 -4.13 2.25
N ILE A 166 38.82 -3.49 2.56
CA ILE A 166 38.76 -2.21 3.25
C ILE A 166 39.21 -2.41 4.70
N ILE A 167 40.24 -1.65 5.10
CA ILE A 167 40.76 -1.65 6.47
C ILE A 167 40.28 -0.44 7.27
N HIS A 168 39.94 0.67 6.60
CA HIS A 168 39.45 1.88 7.24
C HIS A 168 38.56 2.70 6.29
N ILE A 169 37.54 3.35 6.85
CA ILE A 169 36.67 4.29 6.14
C ILE A 169 36.64 5.60 6.94
N GLN A 170 37.00 6.71 6.28
CA GLN A 170 36.89 8.05 6.84
C GLN A 170 36.17 8.96 5.84
N GLY A 171 34.88 9.24 6.10
CA GLY A 171 34.04 9.99 5.17
C GLY A 171 33.98 9.30 3.80
N ASN A 172 34.50 9.96 2.76
CA ASN A 172 34.55 9.45 1.39
C ASN A 172 35.87 8.75 1.03
N GLN A 173 36.84 8.67 1.95
CA GLN A 173 38.12 8.02 1.72
C GLN A 173 38.13 6.61 2.31
N LYS A 174 38.61 5.64 1.51
CA LYS A 174 38.77 4.24 1.91
C LYS A 174 40.24 3.86 1.81
N ASP A 175 40.73 3.20 2.86
CA ASP A 175 42.04 2.57 2.85
C ASP A 175 41.87 1.06 2.68
N TYR A 176 42.73 0.46 1.87
CA TYR A 176 42.66 -0.95 1.53
C TYR A 176 43.93 -1.67 2.00
N ASP A 177 43.78 -2.94 2.37
CA ASP A 177 44.91 -3.85 2.51
C ASP A 177 45.54 -4.12 1.13
N ARG A 178 46.66 -4.85 1.11
CA ARG A 178 47.36 -5.26 -0.12
C ARG A 178 46.35 -5.90 -1.09
N PRO A 179 46.19 -5.34 -2.31
CA PRO A 179 45.25 -5.88 -3.29
C PRO A 179 45.53 -7.34 -3.61
N THR A 180 44.46 -8.13 -3.73
CA THR A 180 44.50 -9.52 -4.18
C THR A 180 43.51 -9.74 -5.33
N THR A 181 43.47 -10.95 -5.86
CA THR A 181 42.50 -11.37 -6.89
C THR A 181 41.38 -12.17 -6.23
N ILE A 182 40.17 -12.15 -6.77
CA ILE A 182 39.04 -12.93 -6.25
C ILE A 182 39.37 -14.42 -6.12
N LYS A 183 40.09 -15.02 -7.07
CA LYS A 183 40.50 -16.43 -6.96
C LYS A 183 41.34 -16.67 -5.70
N LYS A 184 42.40 -15.89 -5.50
CA LYS A 184 43.26 -15.97 -4.30
C LYS A 184 42.47 -15.70 -3.02
N TYR A 185 41.50 -14.80 -3.05
CA TYR A 185 40.64 -14.52 -1.90
C TYR A 185 39.73 -15.72 -1.56
N LEU A 186 39.10 -16.35 -2.54
CA LEU A 186 38.29 -17.55 -2.33
C LEU A 186 39.11 -18.74 -1.82
N GLU A 187 40.32 -18.93 -2.34
CA GLU A 187 41.27 -19.93 -1.83
C GLU A 187 41.67 -19.62 -0.38
N TYR A 188 41.88 -18.35 -0.05
CA TYR A 188 42.12 -17.91 1.32
C TYR A 188 40.92 -18.23 2.23
N LEU A 189 39.68 -17.96 1.82
CA LEU A 189 38.49 -18.32 2.58
C LEU A 189 38.42 -19.83 2.87
N LYS A 190 38.69 -20.66 1.85
CA LYS A 190 38.79 -22.11 1.98
C LYS A 190 39.82 -22.51 3.04
N ASP A 191 41.00 -21.88 3.00
CA ASP A 191 42.08 -22.21 3.94
C ASP A 191 41.82 -21.73 5.36
N GLN A 192 41.14 -20.60 5.53
CA GLN A 192 40.77 -20.07 6.85
C GLN A 192 39.59 -20.80 7.48
N GLY A 193 38.74 -21.47 6.69
CA GLY A 193 37.56 -22.15 7.20
C GLY A 193 36.46 -21.19 7.71
N LYS A 194 36.59 -19.88 7.44
CA LYS A 194 35.68 -18.83 7.91
C LYS A 194 35.64 -17.65 6.95
N ASN A 195 34.44 -17.19 6.64
CA ASN A 195 34.23 -15.93 5.93
C ASN A 195 34.24 -14.75 6.91
N MET A 196 35.36 -14.02 6.94
CA MET A 196 35.60 -12.94 7.91
C MET A 196 35.22 -11.55 7.38
N ASN A 197 34.94 -11.45 6.08
CA ASN A 197 34.57 -10.19 5.45
C ASN A 197 33.19 -10.32 4.82
N GLU A 198 32.49 -9.20 4.70
CA GLU A 198 31.29 -9.07 3.91
C GLU A 198 31.54 -8.23 2.65
N ILE A 199 30.74 -8.43 1.62
CA ILE A 199 30.80 -7.63 0.39
C ILE A 199 30.27 -6.22 0.66
N TYR A 200 31.17 -5.25 0.58
CA TYR A 200 30.85 -3.82 0.71
C TYR A 200 30.34 -3.24 -0.61
N ASN A 201 31.04 -3.53 -1.72
CA ASN A 201 30.68 -3.00 -3.04
C ASN A 201 31.14 -3.94 -4.17
N VAL A 202 30.47 -3.84 -5.31
CA VAL A 202 30.77 -4.62 -6.51
C VAL A 202 30.65 -3.73 -7.73
N VAL A 203 31.62 -3.78 -8.64
CA VAL A 203 31.57 -3.09 -9.94
C VAL A 203 31.32 -4.11 -11.04
N PHE A 204 30.29 -3.88 -11.85
CA PHE A 204 29.90 -4.78 -12.94
C PHE A 204 30.33 -4.25 -14.32
N ASP A 205 30.64 -5.17 -15.24
CA ASP A 205 30.73 -4.86 -16.67
C ASP A 205 29.35 -4.77 -17.33
N LYS A 206 29.34 -4.47 -18.63
CA LYS A 206 28.11 -4.38 -19.44
C LYS A 206 27.33 -5.69 -19.56
N ASN A 207 27.96 -6.83 -19.27
CA ASN A 207 27.37 -8.16 -19.32
C ASN A 207 26.91 -8.65 -17.93
N GLY A 208 27.02 -7.80 -16.89
CA GLY A 208 26.69 -8.14 -15.52
C GLY A 208 27.73 -9.04 -14.82
N LYS A 209 28.96 -9.13 -15.35
CA LYS A 209 30.09 -9.80 -14.68
C LYS A 209 30.81 -8.84 -13.76
N ILE A 210 31.26 -9.35 -12.62
CA ILE A 210 31.99 -8.56 -11.62
C ILE A 210 33.41 -8.28 -12.13
N THR A 211 33.80 -7.02 -12.11
CA THR A 211 35.13 -6.53 -12.54
C THR A 211 35.96 -5.98 -11.38
N GLU A 212 35.34 -5.71 -10.23
CA GLU A 212 35.99 -5.37 -8.98
C GLU A 212 35.04 -5.70 -7.83
N ILE A 213 35.60 -6.13 -6.70
CA ILE A 213 34.86 -6.35 -5.47
C ILE A 213 35.58 -5.72 -4.28
N GLU A 214 34.85 -4.96 -3.48
CA GLU A 214 35.31 -4.41 -2.21
C GLU A 214 34.68 -5.20 -1.08
N LEU A 215 35.50 -5.54 -0.09
CA LEU A 215 35.15 -6.36 1.06
C LEU A 215 35.44 -5.55 2.32
N ILE A 216 34.64 -5.68 3.35
CA ILE A 216 34.89 -5.07 4.66
C ILE A 216 34.80 -6.14 5.74
N LYS A 217 35.57 -6.01 6.82
CA LYS A 217 35.52 -6.97 7.92
C LYS A 217 34.12 -6.99 8.56
N LYS A 218 33.58 -8.20 8.77
CA LYS A 218 32.34 -8.44 9.54
C LYS A 218 32.51 -8.06 11.02
#